data_AF-A0A4Y7IE04-F1
#
_entry.id   AF-A0A4Y7IE04-F1
#
_cell.length_a   1.000
_cell.length_b   1.000
_cell.length_c   1.000
_cell.angle_alpha   90.00
_cell.angle_beta   90.00
_cell.angle_gamma   90.00
#
_symmetry.space_group_name_H-M   'P 1'
#
loop_
_entity.id
_entity.type
_entity.pdbx_description
1 polymer ?
#
loop_
_entity_poly.entity_id
_entity_poly.type
_entity_poly.pdbx_seq_one_letter_code
_entity_poly.pdbx_strand_id
1 'polypeptide(L)'
;MVDDLNNNKDDNLIVKVPKKSPLVVRMVVLAFAMVCGVYICSICLKQISTSTKVKFTNLEFLEPSFPKLKHEIPKLHYPKPETFSRAECACNPVRDFAILSMQRSGSGWFETLLNSHINVSSYGEIFSNKDRRSNITSIVKTLDTIYNLDWFNSASKNECSAAVGLKWMLNQGLMANHKEIVDYFNQNGVSAIFLFRRNLLRRMISVLANSYDRDAKLLNGTHKSHTHSPHEAEILAKYKPTINATLLIPTLKKEEDTTRKALEYFNNTRHIIVYYEDLVQNRTKLMDVLRFLRLPQRELKSRQVKIHKGSLAEQVANWDDVHNFLKGTPYENFIHSDYAMQ
;
A
#
# COMPACT_ATOMS: atom_id res chain seq x y z
N MET A 1 84.64 27.79 51.25
CA MET A 1 84.16 28.72 50.21
C MET A 1 82.66 28.44 50.12
N VAL A 2 81.87 28.87 51.11
CA VAL A 2 81.26 30.20 51.34
C VAL A 2 80.37 30.60 50.16
N ASP A 3 79.15 31.04 50.51
CA ASP A 3 77.96 31.38 49.70
C ASP A 3 77.04 30.16 49.43
N ASP A 4 75.72 30.14 49.71
CA ASP A 4 74.82 31.16 50.19
C ASP A 4 73.52 30.55 50.76
N LEU A 5 72.85 31.33 51.61
CA LEU A 5 71.58 31.04 52.29
C LEU A 5 70.41 31.72 51.53
N ASN A 6 69.32 30.97 51.32
CA ASN A 6 67.91 31.37 51.52
C ASN A 6 67.14 32.33 50.56
N ASN A 7 65.86 31.99 50.38
CA ASN A 7 64.71 32.73 49.80
C ASN A 7 64.74 33.02 48.27
N ASN A 8 63.66 32.90 47.49
CA ASN A 8 62.25 33.16 47.78
C ASN A 8 61.31 32.39 46.82
N LYS A 9 60.05 32.32 47.24
CA LYS A 9 58.85 31.87 46.52
C LYS A 9 58.77 32.41 45.08
N ASP A 10 58.30 31.57 44.17
CA ASP A 10 57.56 32.03 42.98
C ASP A 10 56.28 31.21 42.80
N ASP A 11 55.17 31.94 42.85
CA ASP A 11 53.79 31.50 42.67
C ASP A 11 53.52 31.16 41.20
N ASN A 12 53.33 29.88 40.88
CA ASN A 12 52.71 29.50 39.60
C ASN A 12 51.19 29.48 39.73
N LEU A 13 50.59 30.62 39.37
CA LEU A 13 49.16 30.86 39.24
C LEU A 13 48.55 29.94 38.15
N ILE A 14 48.08 28.76 38.53
CA ILE A 14 47.24 27.92 37.65
C ILE A 14 45.87 28.59 37.53
N VAL A 15 45.67 29.34 36.44
CA VAL A 15 44.36 29.86 36.05
C VAL A 15 43.46 28.68 35.66
N LYS A 16 42.62 28.25 36.61
CA LYS A 16 41.52 27.33 36.32
C LYS A 16 40.53 28.02 35.39
N VAL A 17 40.46 27.55 34.14
CA VAL A 17 39.39 27.90 33.20
C VAL A 17 38.04 27.55 33.86
N PRO A 18 37.08 28.49 33.96
CA PRO A 18 35.78 28.17 34.54
C PRO A 18 35.04 27.21 33.61
N LYS A 19 34.72 26.01 34.11
CA LYS A 19 33.77 25.10 33.46
C LYS A 19 32.41 25.80 33.38
N LYS A 20 32.07 26.39 32.22
CA LYS A 20 30.72 26.88 31.95
C LYS A 20 29.74 25.73 32.16
N SER A 21 28.76 25.93 33.04
CA SER A 21 27.82 24.86 33.39
C SER A 21 27.00 24.44 32.15
N PRO A 22 26.74 23.14 31.96
CA PRO A 22 25.99 22.63 30.82
C PRO A 22 24.55 23.17 30.75
N LEU A 23 24.03 23.71 31.86
CA LEU A 23 22.76 24.41 31.93
C LEU A 23 22.78 25.74 31.17
N VAL A 24 23.84 26.54 31.29
CA VAL A 24 23.93 27.84 30.60
C VAL A 24 23.99 27.63 29.09
N VAL A 25 24.73 26.63 28.61
CA VAL A 25 24.80 26.30 27.17
C VAL A 25 23.43 25.87 26.65
N ARG A 26 22.70 25.02 27.39
CA ARG A 26 21.34 24.60 27.00
C ARG A 26 20.36 25.77 26.95
N MET A 27 20.45 26.71 27.90
CA MET A 27 19.60 27.91 27.90
C MET A 27 19.92 28.84 26.72
N VAL A 28 21.20 28.97 26.35
CA VAL A 28 21.61 29.76 25.18
C VAL A 28 21.10 29.13 23.88
N VAL A 29 21.19 27.79 23.74
CA VAL A 29 20.66 27.08 22.56
C VAL A 29 19.14 27.21 22.46
N LEU A 30 18.42 27.10 23.58
CA LEU A 30 16.97 27.31 23.62
C LEU A 30 16.58 28.74 23.22
N ALA A 31 17.30 29.74 23.73
CA ALA A 31 17.08 31.14 23.35
C ALA A 31 17.31 31.35 21.85
N PHE A 32 18.37 30.76 21.28
CA PHE A 32 18.66 30.85 19.86
C PHE A 32 17.57 30.18 19.01
N ALA A 33 17.10 28.99 19.41
CA ALA A 33 16.02 28.28 18.73
C ALA A 33 14.71 29.08 18.74
N MET A 34 14.37 29.74 19.86
CA MET A 34 13.19 30.61 19.96
C MET A 34 13.29 31.83 19.04
N VAL A 35 14.44 32.51 19.02
CA VAL A 35 14.67 33.67 18.14
C VAL A 35 14.59 33.26 16.66
N CYS A 36 15.21 32.14 16.29
CA CYS A 36 15.11 31.59 14.93
C CYS A 36 13.67 31.22 14.58
N GLY A 37 12.92 30.60 15.50
CA GLY A 37 11.52 30.23 15.30
C GLY A 37 10.63 31.46 15.05
N VAL A 38 10.80 32.52 15.86
CA VAL A 38 10.07 33.79 15.69
C VAL A 38 10.45 34.47 14.37
N TYR A 39 11.73 34.45 13.98
CA TYR A 39 12.20 35.02 12.73
C TYR A 39 11.62 34.29 11.50
N ILE A 40 11.64 32.95 11.50
CA ILE A 40 11.05 32.13 10.43
C ILE A 40 9.54 32.39 10.36
N CYS A 41 8.84 32.42 11.50
CA CYS A 41 7.41 32.71 11.55
C CYS A 41 7.08 34.11 11.01
N SER A 42 7.91 35.11 11.30
CA SER A 42 7.78 36.47 10.77
C SER A 42 7.97 36.55 9.25
N ILE A 43 8.91 35.78 8.68
CA ILE A 43 9.09 35.67 7.22
C ILE A 43 7.88 34.97 6.58
N CYS A 44 7.39 33.88 7.17
CA CYS A 44 6.19 33.19 6.67
C CYS A 44 4.96 34.10 6.67
N LEU A 45 4.76 34.88 7.74
CA LEU A 45 3.66 35.86 7.82
C LEU A 45 3.81 37.01 6.81
N LYS A 46 5.03 37.48 6.54
CA LYS A 46 5.29 38.45 5.46
C LYS A 46 5.00 37.86 4.08
N GLN A 47 5.33 36.59 3.82
CA GLN A 47 4.98 35.93 2.55
C GLN A 47 3.46 35.84 2.34
N ILE A 48 2.71 35.54 3.39
CA ILE A 48 1.23 35.51 3.36
C ILE A 48 0.65 36.92 3.08
N SER A 49 1.22 37.98 3.67
CA SER A 49 0.72 39.35 3.46
C SER A 49 1.09 39.95 2.10
N THR A 50 2.18 39.47 1.47
CA THR A 50 2.55 39.91 0.11
C THR A 50 1.69 39.22 -0.96
N SER A 51 1.26 37.98 -0.71
CA SER A 51 0.39 37.21 -1.63
C SER A 51 -1.07 37.72 -1.65
N THR A 52 -1.51 38.44 -0.63
CA THR A 52 -2.88 39.00 -0.53
C THR A 52 -3.09 40.30 -1.30
N LYS A 53 -2.09 40.80 -2.04
CA LYS A 53 -2.16 42.06 -2.81
C LYS A 53 -2.23 41.89 -4.33
N VAL A 54 -2.71 40.74 -4.82
CA VAL A 54 -3.04 40.57 -6.24
C VAL A 54 -4.55 40.65 -6.41
N LYS A 55 -5.04 41.82 -6.85
CA LYS A 55 -6.43 42.01 -7.29
C LYS A 55 -6.67 41.16 -8.53
N PHE A 56 -7.43 40.07 -8.39
CA PHE A 56 -8.03 39.39 -9.54
C PHE A 56 -9.36 40.08 -9.88
N THR A 57 -9.44 40.60 -11.10
CA THR A 57 -10.66 41.09 -11.73
C THR A 57 -11.57 39.91 -12.05
N ASN A 58 -12.83 40.00 -11.62
CA ASN A 58 -13.88 39.02 -11.90
C ASN A 58 -14.08 38.85 -13.42
N LEU A 59 -13.98 37.61 -13.91
CA LEU A 59 -14.40 37.23 -15.25
C LEU A 59 -15.44 36.11 -15.09
N GLU A 60 -16.71 36.43 -15.35
CA GLU A 60 -17.77 35.43 -15.49
C GLU A 60 -17.44 34.51 -16.67
N PHE A 61 -17.33 33.21 -16.40
CA PHE A 61 -17.10 32.19 -17.43
C PHE A 61 -18.42 31.49 -17.74
N LEU A 62 -18.91 31.66 -18.98
CA LEU A 62 -20.03 30.89 -19.51
C LEU A 62 -19.69 29.39 -19.52
N GLU A 63 -20.64 28.55 -19.09
CA GLU A 63 -20.56 27.10 -19.26
C GLU A 63 -20.57 26.71 -20.76
N PRO A 64 -19.65 25.87 -21.24
CA PRO A 64 -19.75 25.31 -22.58
C PRO A 64 -20.56 24.00 -22.53
N SER A 65 -21.66 23.97 -23.28
CA SER A 65 -22.40 22.74 -23.59
C SER A 65 -21.60 21.86 -24.57
N PHE A 66 -21.37 20.59 -24.23
CA PHE A 66 -20.70 19.63 -25.12
C PHE A 66 -21.63 18.49 -25.59
N PRO A 67 -21.38 17.93 -26.80
CA PRO A 67 -22.29 17.01 -27.47
C PRO A 67 -22.26 15.61 -26.84
N LYS A 68 -23.44 15.01 -26.69
CA LYS A 68 -23.63 13.64 -26.18
C LYS A 68 -23.12 12.61 -27.19
N LEU A 69 -21.95 12.02 -26.93
CA LEU A 69 -21.52 10.77 -27.59
C LEU A 69 -21.87 9.58 -26.70
N LYS A 70 -22.72 8.67 -27.20
CA LYS A 70 -23.15 7.44 -26.52
C LYS A 70 -22.02 6.41 -26.49
N HIS A 71 -21.12 6.54 -25.53
CA HIS A 71 -20.38 5.45 -24.86
C HIS A 71 -20.36 5.88 -23.40
N GLU A 72 -20.95 5.10 -22.49
CA GLU A 72 -21.14 5.45 -21.08
C GLU A 72 -19.92 6.18 -20.51
N ILE A 73 -20.04 7.50 -20.36
CA ILE A 73 -18.98 8.31 -19.79
C ILE A 73 -18.93 7.90 -18.32
N PRO A 74 -17.84 7.27 -17.83
CA PRO A 74 -17.77 6.89 -16.43
C PRO A 74 -17.98 8.14 -15.59
N LYS A 75 -18.95 8.10 -14.66
CA LYS A 75 -19.29 9.21 -13.78
C LYS A 75 -18.00 9.83 -13.25
N LEU A 76 -17.78 11.09 -13.58
CA LEU A 76 -16.59 11.82 -13.14
C LEU A 76 -16.82 12.22 -11.69
N HIS A 77 -16.02 11.68 -10.78
CA HIS A 77 -16.07 12.02 -9.38
C HIS A 77 -15.10 13.18 -9.10
N TYR A 78 -15.61 14.24 -8.49
CA TYR A 78 -14.82 15.41 -8.06
C TYR A 78 -14.89 15.50 -6.53
N PRO A 79 -14.01 14.78 -5.80
CA PRO A 79 -14.06 14.73 -4.35
C PRO A 79 -13.84 16.12 -3.74
N LYS A 80 -14.54 16.36 -2.63
CA LYS A 80 -14.49 17.59 -1.82
C LYS A 80 -14.15 17.18 -0.38
N PRO A 81 -12.88 16.85 -0.10
CA PRO A 81 -12.46 16.44 1.23
C PRO A 81 -12.77 17.54 2.26
N GLU A 82 -13.27 17.14 3.42
CA GLU A 82 -13.50 18.05 4.55
C GLU A 82 -12.19 18.38 5.27
N THR A 83 -11.22 17.48 5.18
CA THR A 83 -9.97 17.54 5.98
C THR A 83 -8.87 18.41 5.37
N PHE A 84 -8.95 18.76 4.09
CA PHE A 84 -7.96 19.61 3.40
C PHE A 84 -8.54 20.18 2.09
N SER A 85 -7.90 21.21 1.53
CA SER A 85 -8.26 21.73 0.20
C SER A 85 -7.48 21.02 -0.89
N ARG A 86 -8.14 20.65 -1.99
CA ARG A 86 -7.47 20.12 -3.20
C ARG A 86 -6.79 21.21 -4.04
N ALA A 87 -6.87 22.48 -3.62
CA ALA A 87 -6.23 23.63 -4.25
C ALA A 87 -6.40 23.64 -5.78
N GLU A 88 -5.30 23.73 -6.53
CA GLU A 88 -5.29 23.73 -8.00
C GLU A 88 -5.92 22.46 -8.63
N CYS A 89 -5.99 21.37 -7.88
CA CYS A 89 -6.51 20.09 -8.32
C CYS A 89 -8.01 19.89 -8.01
N ALA A 90 -8.71 20.88 -7.44
CA ALA A 90 -10.14 20.80 -7.15
C ALA A 90 -10.99 20.49 -8.40
N CYS A 91 -10.60 21.00 -9.57
CA CYS A 91 -11.28 20.77 -10.84
C CYS A 91 -10.84 19.50 -11.58
N ASN A 92 -9.97 18.67 -10.97
CA ASN A 92 -9.54 17.41 -11.56
C ASN A 92 -10.40 16.25 -11.04
N PRO A 93 -10.98 15.43 -11.93
CA PRO A 93 -11.72 14.25 -11.50
C PRO A 93 -10.76 13.18 -10.96
N VAL A 94 -11.26 12.38 -10.03
CA VAL A 94 -10.55 11.26 -9.43
C VAL A 94 -11.22 9.95 -9.83
N ARG A 95 -10.41 8.94 -10.13
CA ARG A 95 -10.86 7.59 -10.48
C ARG A 95 -10.84 6.69 -9.26
N ASP A 96 -12.00 6.18 -8.91
CA ASP A 96 -12.16 5.26 -7.79
C ASP A 96 -11.84 3.83 -8.25
N PHE A 97 -11.06 3.08 -7.47
CA PHE A 97 -10.76 1.69 -7.77
C PHE A 97 -10.69 0.81 -6.53
N ALA A 98 -10.92 -0.49 -6.73
CA ALA A 98 -10.74 -1.50 -5.70
C ALA A 98 -9.93 -2.69 -6.25
N ILE A 99 -8.86 -3.07 -5.55
CA ILE A 99 -8.07 -4.27 -5.84
C ILE A 99 -8.73 -5.45 -5.13
N LEU A 100 -9.48 -6.25 -5.88
CA LEU A 100 -10.21 -7.41 -5.39
C LEU A 100 -9.33 -8.65 -5.51
N SER A 101 -9.03 -9.30 -4.38
CA SER A 101 -7.99 -10.35 -4.33
C SER A 101 -8.29 -11.38 -3.25
N MET A 102 -7.52 -12.47 -3.25
CA MET A 102 -7.42 -13.39 -2.11
C MET A 102 -6.07 -13.21 -1.41
N GLN A 103 -5.95 -13.69 -0.17
CA GLN A 103 -4.67 -13.67 0.53
C GLN A 103 -3.58 -14.39 -0.27
N ARG A 104 -2.35 -13.86 -0.19
CA ARG A 104 -1.14 -14.43 -0.84
C ARG A 104 -1.18 -14.49 -2.38
N SER A 105 -2.03 -13.66 -3.00
CA SER A 105 -2.11 -13.51 -4.46
C SER A 105 -1.24 -12.38 -5.03
N GLY A 106 -0.36 -11.78 -4.21
CA GLY A 106 0.56 -10.72 -4.65
C GLY A 106 -0.01 -9.30 -4.59
N SER A 107 -1.23 -9.12 -4.06
CA SER A 107 -1.91 -7.82 -4.03
C SER A 107 -1.25 -6.76 -3.15
N GLY A 108 -0.54 -7.15 -2.09
CA GLY A 108 0.31 -6.21 -1.33
C GLY A 108 1.49 -5.67 -2.16
N TRP A 109 2.15 -6.51 -2.95
CA TRP A 109 3.23 -6.08 -3.84
C TRP A 109 2.69 -5.20 -4.97
N PHE A 110 1.60 -5.62 -5.61
CA PHE A 110 0.94 -4.87 -6.66
C PHE A 110 0.46 -3.48 -6.21
N GLU A 111 -0.14 -3.39 -5.02
CA GLU A 111 -0.51 -2.11 -4.42
C GLU A 111 0.69 -1.18 -4.23
N THR A 112 1.84 -1.69 -3.78
CA THR A 112 3.06 -0.86 -3.65
C THR A 112 3.57 -0.37 -5.00
N LEU A 113 3.39 -1.14 -6.09
CA LEU A 113 3.69 -0.67 -7.44
C LEU A 113 2.78 0.49 -7.82
N LEU A 114 1.46 0.36 -7.62
CA LEU A 114 0.51 1.43 -7.92
C LEU A 114 0.80 2.70 -7.11
N ASN A 115 1.06 2.58 -5.81
CA ASN A 115 1.41 3.70 -4.93
C ASN A 115 2.76 4.36 -5.22
N SER A 116 3.60 3.77 -6.09
CA SER A 116 4.80 4.45 -6.59
C SER A 116 4.47 5.49 -7.68
N HIS A 117 3.25 5.46 -8.23
CA HIS A 117 2.77 6.47 -9.17
C HIS A 117 2.32 7.72 -8.41
N ILE A 118 2.87 8.90 -8.77
CA ILE A 118 2.64 10.15 -8.03
C ILE A 118 1.17 10.57 -7.94
N ASN A 119 0.32 10.15 -8.88
CA ASN A 119 -1.12 10.48 -8.89
C ASN A 119 -2.02 9.34 -8.35
N VAL A 120 -1.48 8.34 -7.68
CA VAL A 120 -2.26 7.20 -7.14
C VAL A 120 -2.16 7.16 -5.63
N SER A 121 -3.30 6.97 -4.97
CA SER A 121 -3.39 6.73 -3.53
C SER A 121 -4.22 5.48 -3.22
N SER A 122 -3.59 4.38 -2.82
CA SER A 122 -4.24 3.16 -2.34
C SER A 122 -4.01 2.97 -0.84
N TYR A 123 -5.09 2.77 -0.07
CA TYR A 123 -5.06 2.78 1.39
C TYR A 123 -4.93 1.40 2.08
N GLY A 124 -4.50 0.35 1.38
CA GLY A 124 -4.33 -0.98 1.99
C GLY A 124 -5.63 -1.71 2.25
N GLU A 125 -5.57 -2.70 3.15
CA GLU A 125 -6.70 -3.57 3.51
C GLU A 125 -7.59 -2.93 4.58
N ILE A 126 -8.29 -1.85 4.21
CA ILE A 126 -9.14 -1.11 5.14
C ILE A 126 -10.21 -2.00 5.76
N PHE A 127 -10.80 -2.90 4.96
CA PHE A 127 -11.81 -3.84 5.40
C PHE A 127 -11.27 -5.07 6.13
N SER A 128 -9.98 -5.13 6.50
CA SER A 128 -9.49 -6.15 7.44
C SER A 128 -10.02 -5.95 8.87
N ASN A 129 -10.36 -4.71 9.24
CA ASN A 129 -11.06 -4.36 10.47
C ASN A 129 -12.53 -4.81 10.39
N LYS A 130 -13.03 -5.48 11.44
CA LYS A 130 -14.39 -6.06 11.46
C LYS A 130 -15.48 -4.99 11.57
N ASP A 131 -15.26 -3.92 12.33
CA ASP A 131 -16.25 -2.87 12.57
C ASP A 131 -16.62 -2.15 11.27
N ARG A 132 -15.62 -1.91 10.42
CA ARG A 132 -15.78 -1.29 9.09
C ARG A 132 -16.58 -2.15 8.11
N ARG A 133 -16.70 -3.45 8.37
CA ARG A 133 -17.48 -4.40 7.56
C ARG A 133 -18.59 -5.10 8.35
N SER A 134 -19.05 -4.49 9.44
CA SER A 134 -20.10 -5.04 10.31
C SER A 134 -21.44 -5.23 9.58
N ASN A 135 -21.77 -4.31 8.66
CA ASN A 135 -22.93 -4.35 7.78
C ASN A 135 -22.68 -3.48 6.53
N ILE A 136 -23.61 -3.50 5.58
CA ILE A 136 -23.49 -2.74 4.33
C ILE A 136 -23.39 -1.22 4.55
N THR A 137 -24.11 -0.66 5.53
CA THR A 137 -24.05 0.78 5.85
C THR A 137 -22.64 1.20 6.29
N SER A 138 -21.98 0.40 7.14
CA SER A 138 -20.59 0.62 7.57
C SER A 138 -19.61 0.53 6.40
N ILE A 139 -19.86 -0.40 5.47
CA ILE A 139 -19.04 -0.56 4.25
C ILE A 139 -19.16 0.68 3.37
N VAL A 140 -20.38 1.10 3.04
CA VAL A 140 -20.66 2.27 2.19
C VAL A 140 -20.06 3.53 2.80
N LYS A 141 -20.30 3.78 4.09
CA LYS A 141 -19.70 4.93 4.81
C LYS A 141 -18.18 4.93 4.70
N THR A 142 -17.55 3.76 4.81
CA THR A 142 -16.09 3.63 4.67
C THR A 142 -15.63 3.93 3.26
N LEU A 143 -16.33 3.42 2.23
CA LEU A 143 -16.03 3.71 0.83
C LEU A 143 -16.18 5.20 0.52
N ASP A 144 -17.26 5.83 0.97
CA ASP A 144 -17.49 7.27 0.78
C ASP A 144 -16.36 8.11 1.40
N THR A 145 -15.91 7.73 2.61
CA THR A 145 -14.77 8.40 3.27
C THR A 145 -13.48 8.26 2.46
N ILE A 146 -13.23 7.07 1.88
CA ILE A 146 -12.04 6.81 1.07
C ILE A 146 -12.09 7.62 -0.23
N TYR A 147 -13.20 7.52 -0.96
CA TYR A 147 -13.34 8.12 -2.27
C TYR A 147 -13.50 9.64 -2.21
N ASN A 148 -13.94 10.20 -1.07
CA ASN A 148 -13.88 11.65 -0.83
C ASN A 148 -12.47 12.16 -0.42
N LEU A 149 -11.45 11.29 -0.41
CA LEU A 149 -10.06 11.59 0.03
C LEU A 149 -9.90 11.92 1.51
N ASP A 150 -10.92 11.71 2.34
CA ASP A 150 -10.90 12.02 3.77
C ASP A 150 -10.30 10.92 4.63
N TRP A 151 -9.92 9.78 4.04
CA TRP A 151 -9.32 8.69 4.79
C TRP A 151 -8.03 9.11 5.53
N PHE A 152 -8.07 9.09 6.86
CA PHE A 152 -6.94 9.49 7.70
C PHE A 152 -5.85 8.41 7.71
N ASN A 153 -4.65 8.76 7.26
CA ASN A 153 -3.46 7.94 7.41
C ASN A 153 -2.25 8.84 7.76
N SER A 154 -1.13 8.21 8.14
CA SER A 154 0.11 8.92 8.49
C SER A 154 0.86 9.49 7.28
N ALA A 155 0.39 9.24 6.05
CA ALA A 155 0.99 9.78 4.85
C ALA A 155 0.45 11.19 4.60
N SER A 156 1.29 12.06 4.04
CA SER A 156 0.85 13.37 3.55
C SER A 156 -0.31 13.19 2.56
N LYS A 157 -1.38 13.97 2.71
CA LYS A 157 -2.50 13.99 1.78
C LYS A 157 -2.00 14.44 0.40
N ASN A 158 -2.36 13.68 -0.64
CA ASN A 158 -2.02 14.02 -2.02
C ASN A 158 -3.21 14.76 -2.66
N GLU A 159 -3.09 16.08 -2.73
CA GLU A 159 -4.11 16.99 -3.26
C GLU A 159 -4.49 16.69 -4.72
N CYS A 160 -3.53 16.15 -5.47
CA CYS A 160 -3.60 15.90 -6.89
C CYS A 160 -3.66 14.41 -7.26
N SER A 161 -4.15 13.56 -6.35
CA SER A 161 -4.51 12.18 -6.68
C SER A 161 -5.46 12.17 -7.88
N ALA A 162 -5.10 11.43 -8.93
CA ALA A 162 -5.95 11.19 -10.10
C ALA A 162 -6.68 9.83 -10.01
N ALA A 163 -6.18 8.92 -9.17
CA ALA A 163 -6.88 7.70 -8.81
C ALA A 163 -6.72 7.40 -7.31
N VAL A 164 -7.81 6.97 -6.68
CA VAL A 164 -7.85 6.59 -5.28
C VAL A 164 -8.51 5.23 -5.12
N GLY A 165 -8.00 4.44 -4.20
CA GLY A 165 -8.54 3.10 -4.01
C GLY A 165 -8.11 2.40 -2.74
N LEU A 166 -8.43 1.12 -2.71
CA LEU A 166 -8.11 0.24 -1.61
C LEU A 166 -7.86 -1.18 -2.10
N LYS A 167 -7.30 -1.99 -1.21
CA LYS A 167 -7.18 -3.43 -1.38
C LYS A 167 -8.27 -4.11 -0.57
N TRP A 168 -8.98 -5.06 -1.17
CA TRP A 168 -10.10 -5.73 -0.54
C TRP A 168 -10.04 -7.23 -0.80
N MET A 169 -9.91 -8.01 0.28
CA MET A 169 -9.91 -9.45 0.15
C MET A 169 -11.34 -9.99 0.02
N LEU A 170 -11.55 -11.00 -0.84
CA LEU A 170 -12.89 -11.55 -1.11
C LEU A 170 -13.62 -11.99 0.17
N ASN A 171 -12.89 -12.50 1.17
CA ASN A 171 -13.42 -12.96 2.45
C ASN A 171 -13.66 -11.85 3.49
N GLN A 172 -13.43 -10.57 3.16
CA GLN A 172 -13.62 -9.43 4.06
C GLN A 172 -14.96 -8.72 3.81
N GLY A 173 -16.05 -9.50 3.74
CA GLY A 173 -17.41 -8.97 3.58
C GLY A 173 -17.83 -8.64 2.14
N LEU A 174 -16.88 -8.59 1.20
CA LEU A 174 -17.14 -8.33 -0.22
C LEU A 174 -18.13 -9.33 -0.83
N MET A 175 -17.84 -10.64 -0.71
CA MET A 175 -18.67 -11.68 -1.30
C MET A 175 -20.06 -11.80 -0.63
N ALA A 176 -20.14 -11.47 0.66
CA ALA A 176 -21.38 -11.56 1.45
C ALA A 176 -22.38 -10.45 1.11
N ASN A 177 -21.88 -9.26 0.73
CA ASN A 177 -22.69 -8.08 0.40
C ASN A 177 -22.54 -7.70 -1.08
N HIS A 178 -22.35 -8.69 -1.95
CA HIS A 178 -21.93 -8.45 -3.34
C HIS A 178 -22.95 -7.63 -4.13
N LYS A 179 -24.26 -7.81 -3.88
CA LYS A 179 -25.31 -7.10 -4.63
C LYS A 179 -25.22 -5.60 -4.42
N GLU A 180 -25.21 -5.19 -3.15
CA GLU A 180 -25.15 -3.79 -2.75
C GLU A 180 -23.80 -3.14 -3.12
N ILE A 181 -22.71 -3.90 -3.08
CA ILE A 181 -21.38 -3.42 -3.48
C ILE A 181 -21.30 -3.25 -5.00
N VAL A 182 -21.88 -4.17 -5.79
CA VAL A 182 -21.97 -4.03 -7.25
C VAL A 182 -22.78 -2.80 -7.63
N ASP A 183 -23.92 -2.59 -6.96
CA ASP A 183 -24.73 -1.38 -7.15
C ASP A 183 -23.93 -0.12 -6.81
N TYR A 184 -23.22 -0.10 -5.69
CA TYR A 184 -22.34 1.00 -5.31
C TYR A 184 -21.25 1.26 -6.36
N PHE A 185 -20.60 0.20 -6.85
CA PHE A 185 -19.51 0.31 -7.84
C PHE A 185 -20.03 0.92 -9.14
N ASN A 186 -21.19 0.48 -9.60
CA ASN A 186 -21.80 0.99 -10.83
C ASN A 186 -22.31 2.43 -10.68
N GLN A 187 -22.95 2.76 -9.55
CA GLN A 187 -23.46 4.11 -9.28
C GLN A 187 -22.36 5.17 -9.12
N ASN A 188 -21.19 4.76 -8.62
CA ASN A 188 -20.06 5.66 -8.35
C ASN A 188 -18.91 5.52 -9.35
N GLY A 189 -19.00 4.61 -10.32
CA GLY A 189 -17.98 4.42 -11.35
C GLY A 189 -16.68 3.81 -10.83
N VAL A 190 -16.75 3.00 -9.77
CA VAL A 190 -15.60 2.31 -9.18
C VAL A 190 -15.08 1.24 -10.15
N SER A 191 -13.79 1.29 -10.43
CA SER A 191 -13.11 0.32 -11.30
C SER A 191 -12.57 -0.85 -10.48
N ALA A 192 -13.07 -2.05 -10.72
CA ALA A 192 -12.60 -3.26 -10.04
C ALA A 192 -11.35 -3.84 -10.74
N ILE A 193 -10.30 -4.10 -9.98
CA ILE A 193 -9.09 -4.78 -10.44
C ILE A 193 -9.03 -6.13 -9.74
N PHE A 194 -9.40 -7.19 -10.45
CA PHE A 194 -9.23 -8.56 -9.95
C PHE A 194 -7.77 -8.97 -10.08
N LEU A 195 -7.14 -9.26 -8.94
CA LEU A 195 -5.79 -9.79 -8.90
C LEU A 195 -5.79 -11.18 -8.26
N PHE A 196 -5.57 -12.18 -9.11
CA PHE A 196 -5.51 -13.57 -8.70
C PHE A 196 -4.14 -14.18 -8.97
N ARG A 197 -3.95 -15.40 -8.49
CA ARG A 197 -2.72 -16.17 -8.68
C ARG A 197 -3.09 -17.52 -9.24
N ARG A 198 -2.59 -17.83 -10.44
CA ARG A 198 -2.98 -19.06 -11.16
C ARG A 198 -2.53 -20.30 -10.41
N ASN A 199 -1.30 -20.31 -9.89
CA ASN A 199 -0.82 -21.47 -9.15
C ASN A 199 -1.38 -21.47 -7.71
N LEU A 200 -2.51 -22.16 -7.53
CA LEU A 200 -3.22 -22.25 -6.25
C LEU A 200 -2.46 -23.08 -5.20
N LEU A 201 -1.68 -24.09 -5.62
CA LEU A 201 -0.80 -24.85 -4.71
C LEU A 201 0.27 -23.96 -4.10
N ARG A 202 0.98 -23.17 -4.92
CA ARG A 202 2.01 -22.22 -4.47
C ARG A 202 1.42 -21.11 -3.62
N ARG A 203 0.17 -20.71 -3.87
CA ARG A 203 -0.56 -19.79 -3.00
C ARG A 203 -0.85 -20.44 -1.64
N MET A 204 -1.36 -21.67 -1.61
CA MET A 204 -1.64 -22.43 -0.38
C MET A 204 -0.38 -22.61 0.48
N ILE A 205 0.75 -23.00 -0.12
CA ILE A 205 2.04 -23.09 0.57
C ILE A 205 2.40 -21.75 1.23
N SER A 206 2.22 -20.65 0.51
CA SER A 206 2.49 -19.32 1.06
C SER A 206 1.49 -18.90 2.16
N VAL A 207 0.24 -19.39 2.12
CA VAL A 207 -0.74 -19.18 3.20
C VAL A 207 -0.29 -19.92 4.46
N LEU A 208 0.10 -21.19 4.33
CA LEU A 208 0.56 -22.01 5.44
C LEU A 208 1.81 -21.41 6.09
N ALA A 209 2.81 -21.02 5.29
CA ALA A 209 4.02 -20.38 5.80
C ALA A 209 3.73 -19.04 6.49
N ASN A 210 2.84 -18.21 5.94
CA ASN A 210 2.44 -16.96 6.59
C ASN A 210 1.65 -17.23 7.89
N SER A 211 0.85 -18.30 7.95
CA SER A 211 0.13 -18.66 9.17
C SER A 211 1.11 -19.06 10.26
N TYR A 212 2.09 -19.90 9.92
CA TYR A 212 3.13 -20.30 10.85
C TYR A 212 3.90 -19.10 11.41
N ASP A 213 4.35 -18.16 10.57
CA ASP A 213 5.05 -16.96 11.06
C ASP A 213 4.16 -16.06 11.95
N ARG A 214 2.84 -16.12 11.82
CA ARG A 214 1.94 -15.36 12.70
C ARG A 214 2.05 -15.81 14.15
N ASP A 215 2.24 -17.11 14.34
CA ASP A 215 2.30 -17.74 15.65
C ASP A 215 3.75 -17.82 16.15
N ALA A 216 4.67 -18.28 15.29
CA ALA A 216 6.08 -18.45 15.60
C ALA A 216 6.86 -17.13 15.65
N LYS A 217 6.41 -16.10 14.92
CA LYS A 217 7.00 -14.75 14.90
C LYS A 217 8.51 -14.77 14.64
N LEU A 218 8.90 -15.32 13.50
CA LEU A 218 10.28 -15.70 13.19
C LEU A 218 11.25 -14.52 13.12
N LEU A 219 10.73 -13.29 13.00
CA LEU A 219 11.53 -12.07 12.91
C LEU A 219 11.41 -11.26 14.21
N ASN A 220 12.29 -11.57 15.17
CA ASN A 220 12.40 -10.86 16.45
C ASN A 220 11.06 -10.72 17.19
N GLY A 221 10.25 -11.79 17.24
CA GLY A 221 8.96 -11.76 17.94
C GLY A 221 7.87 -10.95 17.21
N THR A 222 8.08 -10.59 15.94
CA THR A 222 7.10 -9.88 15.11
C THR A 222 6.69 -10.71 13.90
N HIS A 223 5.38 -10.76 13.63
CA HIS A 223 4.84 -11.33 12.38
C HIS A 223 5.09 -10.38 11.20
N LYS A 224 5.57 -10.90 10.06
CA LYS A 224 5.77 -10.13 8.82
C LYS A 224 5.10 -10.81 7.63
N SER A 225 4.02 -10.21 7.15
CA SER A 225 3.31 -10.67 5.94
C SER A 225 4.05 -10.34 4.63
N HIS A 226 4.88 -9.29 4.64
CA HIS A 226 5.70 -8.83 3.53
C HIS A 226 7.09 -8.45 4.03
N THR A 227 8.11 -8.66 3.21
CA THR A 227 9.51 -8.34 3.55
C THR A 227 10.06 -7.26 2.63
N HIS A 228 11.00 -6.49 3.17
CA HIS A 228 11.74 -5.47 2.41
C HIS A 228 13.24 -5.78 2.34
N SER A 229 13.70 -6.81 3.05
CA SER A 229 15.07 -7.28 3.03
C SER A 229 15.16 -8.71 2.45
N PRO A 230 16.17 -8.99 1.61
CA PRO A 230 16.50 -10.37 1.21
C PRO A 230 16.77 -11.29 2.40
N HIS A 231 17.36 -10.77 3.48
CA HIS A 231 17.67 -11.56 4.68
C HIS A 231 16.41 -12.00 5.44
N GLU A 232 15.46 -11.09 5.62
CA GLU A 232 14.15 -11.42 6.22
C GLU A 232 13.41 -12.46 5.36
N ALA A 233 13.44 -12.27 4.04
CA ALA A 233 12.84 -13.21 3.09
C ALA A 233 13.43 -14.61 3.21
N GLU A 234 14.75 -14.71 3.36
CA GLU A 234 15.45 -15.98 3.55
C GLU A 234 15.05 -16.68 4.85
N ILE A 235 14.97 -15.95 5.98
CA ILE A 235 14.52 -16.51 7.26
C ILE A 235 13.10 -17.09 7.14
N LEU A 236 12.16 -16.31 6.58
CA LEU A 236 10.77 -16.76 6.42
C LEU A 236 10.62 -17.94 5.44
N ALA A 237 11.50 -18.02 4.43
CA ALA A 237 11.48 -19.10 3.44
C ALA A 237 11.99 -20.44 3.99
N LYS A 238 12.66 -20.47 5.15
CA LYS A 238 13.16 -21.73 5.77
C LYS A 238 12.04 -22.66 6.22
N TYR A 239 10.88 -22.12 6.58
CA TYR A 239 9.76 -22.95 7.01
C TYR A 239 9.14 -23.66 5.80
N LYS A 240 9.07 -25.00 5.88
CA LYS A 240 8.43 -25.86 4.89
C LYS A 240 7.18 -26.48 5.50
N PRO A 241 5.96 -26.07 5.10
CA PRO A 241 4.76 -26.70 5.62
C PRO A 241 4.66 -28.17 5.18
N THR A 242 4.11 -28.99 6.07
CA THR A 242 3.57 -30.31 5.73
C THR A 242 2.13 -30.14 5.26
N ILE A 243 1.79 -30.68 4.09
CA ILE A 243 0.46 -30.56 3.49
C ILE A 243 -0.29 -31.88 3.66
N ASN A 244 -1.52 -31.79 4.17
CA ASN A 244 -2.42 -32.94 4.20
C ASN A 244 -2.97 -33.20 2.78
N ALA A 245 -2.46 -34.24 2.13
CA ALA A 245 -2.83 -34.62 0.77
C ALA A 245 -4.34 -34.86 0.62
N THR A 246 -5.01 -35.46 1.62
CA THR A 246 -6.45 -35.78 1.54
C THR A 246 -7.35 -34.55 1.40
N LEU A 247 -6.91 -33.38 1.91
CA LEU A 247 -7.65 -32.12 1.83
C LEU A 247 -7.22 -31.25 0.64
N LEU A 248 -6.22 -31.68 -0.13
CA LEU A 248 -5.59 -30.85 -1.15
C LEU A 248 -6.55 -30.49 -2.29
N ILE A 249 -7.10 -31.49 -2.97
CA ILE A 249 -8.05 -31.30 -4.08
C ILE A 249 -9.30 -30.51 -3.65
N PRO A 250 -9.99 -30.85 -2.55
CA PRO A 250 -11.13 -30.06 -2.06
C PRO A 250 -10.76 -28.59 -1.79
N THR A 251 -9.57 -28.33 -1.25
CA THR A 251 -9.10 -26.97 -0.96
C THR A 251 -8.83 -26.20 -2.25
N LEU A 252 -8.12 -26.79 -3.22
CA LEU A 252 -7.84 -26.15 -4.51
C LEU A 252 -9.15 -25.83 -5.26
N LYS A 253 -10.08 -26.78 -5.30
CA LYS A 253 -11.39 -26.61 -5.93
C LYS A 253 -12.20 -25.48 -5.31
N LYS A 254 -12.24 -25.41 -3.97
CA LYS A 254 -12.96 -24.34 -3.25
C LYS A 254 -12.45 -22.95 -3.63
N GLU A 255 -11.15 -22.83 -3.83
CA GLU A 255 -10.51 -21.55 -4.14
C GLU A 255 -10.74 -21.13 -5.60
N GLU A 256 -10.72 -22.10 -6.52
CA GLU A 256 -11.16 -21.91 -7.91
C GLU A 256 -12.64 -21.49 -7.96
N ASP A 257 -13.51 -22.19 -7.25
CA ASP A 257 -14.95 -21.86 -7.17
C ASP A 257 -15.18 -20.46 -6.58
N THR A 258 -14.40 -20.07 -5.58
CA THR A 258 -14.51 -18.72 -4.98
C THR A 258 -14.09 -17.64 -5.98
N THR A 259 -13.04 -17.89 -6.76
CA THR A 259 -12.60 -16.99 -7.84
C THR A 259 -13.68 -16.85 -8.90
N ARG A 260 -14.22 -17.98 -9.39
CA ARG A 260 -15.30 -18.01 -10.37
C ARG A 260 -16.53 -17.25 -9.89
N LYS A 261 -16.98 -17.49 -8.65
CA LYS A 261 -18.11 -16.77 -8.05
C LYS A 261 -17.87 -15.27 -7.95
N ALA A 262 -16.66 -14.84 -7.60
CA ALA A 262 -16.33 -13.42 -7.52
C ALA A 262 -16.45 -12.75 -8.90
N LEU A 263 -15.96 -13.40 -9.95
CA LEU A 263 -16.08 -12.89 -11.32
C LEU A 263 -17.55 -12.89 -11.78
N GLU A 264 -18.32 -13.91 -11.42
CA GLU A 264 -19.75 -14.00 -11.71
C GLU A 264 -20.54 -12.86 -11.04
N TYR A 265 -20.33 -12.62 -9.75
CA TYR A 265 -21.02 -11.56 -9.02
C TYR A 265 -20.72 -10.16 -9.54
N PHE A 266 -19.50 -9.92 -10.01
CA PHE A 266 -19.04 -8.60 -10.46
C PHE A 266 -18.97 -8.47 -11.99
N ASN A 267 -19.58 -9.39 -12.74
CA ASN A 267 -19.51 -9.43 -14.21
C ASN A 267 -19.99 -8.13 -14.88
N ASN A 268 -21.00 -7.49 -14.28
CA ASN A 268 -21.63 -6.26 -14.77
C ASN A 268 -20.98 -5.00 -14.18
N THR A 269 -19.84 -5.11 -13.50
CA THR A 269 -19.04 -3.96 -13.07
C THR A 269 -17.95 -3.65 -14.07
N ARG A 270 -17.47 -2.41 -14.10
CA ARG A 270 -16.27 -2.06 -14.84
C ARG A 270 -15.06 -2.74 -14.19
N HIS A 271 -14.54 -3.80 -14.82
CA HIS A 271 -13.44 -4.56 -14.24
C HIS A 271 -12.33 -4.95 -15.23
N ILE A 272 -11.15 -5.24 -14.69
CA ILE A 272 -10.04 -5.91 -15.38
C ILE A 272 -9.59 -7.10 -14.54
N ILE A 273 -9.21 -8.20 -15.20
CA ILE A 273 -8.66 -9.39 -14.55
C ILE A 273 -7.17 -9.47 -14.86
N VAL A 274 -6.38 -9.61 -13.80
CA VAL A 274 -4.93 -9.69 -13.87
C VAL A 274 -4.46 -10.84 -13.00
N TYR A 275 -3.45 -11.55 -13.47
CA TYR A 275 -2.83 -12.64 -12.72
C TYR A 275 -1.42 -12.25 -12.28
N TYR A 276 -1.05 -12.66 -11.07
CA TYR A 276 0.27 -12.43 -10.49
C TYR A 276 1.40 -12.88 -11.42
N GLU A 277 1.24 -14.04 -12.05
CA GLU A 277 2.23 -14.61 -12.96
C GLU A 277 2.49 -13.69 -14.17
N ASP A 278 1.44 -13.09 -14.72
CA ASP A 278 1.55 -12.16 -15.86
C ASP A 278 2.28 -10.88 -15.45
N LEU A 279 2.00 -10.36 -14.27
CA LEU A 279 2.65 -9.15 -13.76
C LEU A 279 4.14 -9.34 -13.48
N VAL A 280 4.53 -10.55 -13.05
CA VAL A 280 5.93 -10.88 -12.77
C VAL A 280 6.71 -11.11 -14.06
N GLN A 281 6.11 -11.79 -15.05
CA GLN A 281 6.77 -12.12 -16.32
C GLN A 281 6.77 -10.96 -17.31
N ASN A 282 5.66 -10.23 -17.39
CA ASN A 282 5.44 -9.23 -18.41
C ASN A 282 5.06 -7.88 -17.80
N ARG A 283 6.05 -6.99 -17.73
CA ARG A 283 5.86 -5.62 -17.22
C ARG A 283 4.83 -4.80 -18.01
N THR A 284 4.54 -5.14 -19.27
CA THR A 284 3.54 -4.39 -20.05
C THR A 284 2.13 -4.56 -19.48
N LYS A 285 1.87 -5.64 -18.75
CA LYS A 285 0.57 -5.87 -18.09
C LYS A 285 0.26 -4.86 -16.99
N LEU A 286 1.29 -4.28 -16.35
CA LEU A 286 1.08 -3.13 -15.45
C LEU A 286 0.60 -1.89 -16.22
N MET A 287 1.04 -1.71 -17.46
CA MET A 287 0.60 -0.59 -18.30
C MET A 287 -0.85 -0.73 -18.73
N ASP A 288 -1.35 -1.95 -18.89
CA ASP A 288 -2.78 -2.20 -19.14
C ASP A 288 -3.62 -1.75 -17.93
N VAL A 289 -3.16 -1.97 -16.70
CA VAL A 289 -3.82 -1.45 -15.48
C VAL A 289 -3.81 0.07 -15.45
N LEU A 290 -2.67 0.72 -15.73
CA LEU A 290 -2.60 2.19 -15.78
C LEU A 290 -3.55 2.75 -16.85
N ARG A 291 -3.60 2.12 -18.05
CA ARG A 291 -4.53 2.49 -19.13
C ARG A 291 -5.99 2.30 -18.70
N PHE A 292 -6.30 1.19 -18.03
CA PHE A 292 -7.64 0.90 -17.52
C PHE A 292 -8.13 1.97 -16.52
N LEU A 293 -7.23 2.43 -15.64
CA LEU A 293 -7.45 3.52 -14.70
C LEU A 293 -7.31 4.92 -15.33
N ARG A 294 -6.97 5.02 -16.62
CA ARG A 294 -6.74 6.27 -17.37
C ARG A 294 -5.64 7.15 -16.76
N LEU A 295 -4.59 6.51 -16.27
CA LEU A 295 -3.41 7.17 -15.72
C LEU A 295 -2.30 7.28 -16.78
N PRO A 296 -1.44 8.32 -16.70
CA PRO A 296 -0.22 8.38 -17.49
C PRO A 296 0.65 7.14 -17.27
N GLN A 297 1.23 6.62 -18.36
CA GLN A 297 2.17 5.51 -18.24
C GLN A 297 3.45 5.98 -17.58
N ARG A 298 3.89 5.25 -16.55
CA ARG A 298 5.13 5.52 -15.82
C ARG A 298 5.74 4.21 -15.32
N GLU A 299 7.05 4.23 -15.12
CA GLU A 299 7.71 3.12 -14.44
C GLU A 299 7.22 3.02 -12.99
N LEU A 300 6.73 1.83 -12.62
CA LEU A 300 6.28 1.53 -11.26
C LEU A 300 7.35 0.72 -10.53
N LYS A 301 7.58 1.03 -9.25
CA LYS A 301 8.64 0.42 -8.42
C LYS A 301 8.08 -0.08 -7.10
N SER A 302 8.62 -1.20 -6.62
CA SER A 302 8.31 -1.74 -5.30
C SER A 302 9.59 -2.11 -4.58
N ARG A 303 9.61 -1.89 -3.27
CA ARG A 303 10.68 -2.33 -2.36
C ARG A 303 10.37 -3.69 -1.74
N GLN A 304 9.24 -4.32 -2.05
CA GLN A 304 8.93 -5.63 -1.48
C GLN A 304 9.78 -6.72 -2.13
N VAL A 305 10.26 -7.65 -1.30
CA VAL A 305 11.05 -8.80 -1.73
C VAL A 305 10.17 -10.05 -1.68
N LYS A 306 10.25 -10.88 -2.73
CA LYS A 306 9.55 -12.16 -2.78
C LYS A 306 10.21 -13.12 -1.77
N ILE A 307 9.40 -13.67 -0.85
CA ILE A 307 9.84 -14.63 0.17
C ILE A 307 10.25 -15.96 -0.46
N HIS A 308 9.30 -16.71 -1.02
CA HIS A 308 9.58 -18.04 -1.57
C HIS A 308 10.11 -17.97 -3.01
N LYS A 309 11.39 -18.31 -3.17
CA LYS A 309 12.10 -18.52 -4.44
C LYS A 309 12.36 -20.02 -4.66
N GLY A 310 12.75 -20.39 -5.87
CA GLY A 310 13.01 -21.79 -6.22
C GLY A 310 11.73 -22.61 -6.44
N SER A 311 11.95 -23.92 -6.53
CA SER A 311 10.94 -24.92 -6.87
C SER A 311 9.97 -25.17 -5.70
N LEU A 312 8.82 -25.78 -6.01
CA LEU A 312 7.87 -26.20 -4.98
C LEU A 312 8.42 -27.32 -4.08
N ALA A 313 9.25 -28.20 -4.63
CA ALA A 313 9.90 -29.29 -3.90
C ALA A 313 10.75 -28.78 -2.74
N GLU A 314 11.42 -27.64 -2.93
CA GLU A 314 12.23 -27.01 -1.88
C GLU A 314 11.38 -26.35 -0.79
N GLN A 315 10.08 -26.10 -1.04
CA GLN A 315 9.18 -25.31 -0.19
C GLN A 315 8.21 -26.16 0.63
N VAL A 316 8.13 -27.47 0.42
CA VAL A 316 7.17 -28.37 1.09
C VAL A 316 7.91 -29.51 1.77
N ALA A 317 7.56 -29.83 3.01
CA ALA A 317 8.27 -30.85 3.79
C ALA A 317 8.01 -32.28 3.24
N ASN A 318 6.76 -32.57 2.88
CA ASN A 318 6.33 -33.85 2.30
C ASN A 318 6.01 -33.71 0.81
N TRP A 319 6.97 -33.20 0.03
CA TRP A 319 6.76 -32.90 -1.40
C TRP A 319 6.34 -34.13 -2.21
N ASP A 320 6.95 -35.28 -1.99
CA ASP A 320 6.66 -36.49 -2.77
C ASP A 320 5.20 -36.93 -2.63
N ASP A 321 4.62 -36.83 -1.42
CA ASP A 321 3.21 -37.11 -1.18
C ASP A 321 2.31 -36.16 -1.97
N VAL A 322 2.61 -34.86 -1.92
CA VAL A 322 1.84 -33.81 -2.62
C VAL A 322 1.93 -33.99 -4.13
N HIS A 323 3.13 -34.23 -4.63
CA HIS A 323 3.39 -34.46 -6.05
C HIS A 323 2.64 -35.68 -6.55
N ASN A 324 2.77 -36.82 -5.87
CA ASN A 324 2.12 -38.06 -6.26
C ASN A 324 0.59 -37.98 -6.15
N PHE A 325 0.07 -37.25 -5.16
CA PHE A 325 -1.37 -37.06 -5.00
C PHE A 325 -2.00 -36.19 -6.11
N LEU A 326 -1.27 -35.20 -6.61
CA LEU A 326 -1.76 -34.32 -7.68
C LEU A 326 -1.56 -34.88 -9.08
N LYS A 327 -0.65 -35.83 -9.26
CA LYS A 327 -0.37 -36.48 -10.54
C LYS A 327 -1.63 -37.18 -11.08
N GLY A 328 -1.97 -36.95 -12.35
CA GLY A 328 -3.17 -37.48 -12.99
C GLY A 328 -4.48 -36.78 -12.60
N THR A 329 -4.41 -35.70 -11.84
CA THR A 329 -5.58 -34.91 -11.44
C THR A 329 -5.70 -33.64 -12.30
N PRO A 330 -6.87 -32.97 -12.35
CA PRO A 330 -7.01 -31.67 -13.02
C PRO A 330 -6.05 -30.56 -12.52
N TYR A 331 -5.46 -30.75 -11.33
CA TYR A 331 -4.56 -29.81 -10.69
C TYR A 331 -3.07 -30.17 -10.86
N GLU A 332 -2.75 -31.20 -11.65
CA GLU A 332 -1.37 -31.63 -11.92
C GLU A 332 -0.50 -30.46 -12.40
N ASN A 333 -1.03 -29.59 -13.25
CA ASN A 333 -0.32 -28.42 -13.77
C ASN A 333 0.27 -27.50 -12.68
N PHE A 334 -0.28 -27.49 -11.46
CA PHE A 334 0.25 -26.70 -10.36
C PHE A 334 1.60 -27.19 -9.82
N ILE A 335 2.00 -28.43 -10.09
CA ILE A 335 3.32 -28.96 -9.67
C ILE A 335 4.44 -28.54 -10.62
N HIS A 336 4.12 -28.23 -11.87
CA HIS A 336 5.09 -27.91 -12.93
C HIS A 336 5.19 -26.42 -13.26
N SER A 337 4.12 -25.67 -13.04
CA SER A 337 4.05 -24.27 -13.43
C SER A 337 4.63 -23.35 -12.35
N ASP A 338 5.91 -22.98 -12.46
CA ASP A 338 6.39 -21.79 -11.75
C ASP A 338 5.87 -20.52 -12.45
N TYR A 339 5.96 -20.51 -13.79
CA TYR A 339 5.65 -19.38 -14.67
C TYR A 339 5.44 -19.81 -16.14
N ALA A 340 5.10 -21.06 -16.42
CA ALA A 340 4.86 -21.49 -17.80
C ALA A 340 3.54 -20.89 -18.32
N MET A 341 3.59 -20.22 -19.48
CA MET A 341 2.41 -19.77 -20.21
C MET A 341 1.55 -21.00 -20.57
N GLN A 342 0.26 -20.92 -20.28
CA GLN A 342 -0.75 -21.61 -21.07
C GLN A 342 -1.34 -20.60 -22.04
#